data_AF-A0A8W8HT34-F1
#
_entry.id   AF-A0A8W8HT34-F1
#
_cell.length_a   1.000
_cell.length_b   1.000
_cell.length_c   1.000
_cell.angle_alpha   90.00
_cell.angle_beta   90.00
_cell.angle_gamma   90.00
#
_symmetry.space_group_name_H-M   'P 1'
#
loop_
_entity.id
_entity.type
_entity.pdbx_description
1 polymer ?
#
loop_
_entity_poly.entity_id
_entity_poly.type
_entity_poly.pdbx_seq_one_letter_code
_entity_poly.pdbx_strand_id
1 'polypeptide(L)'
;MDTYPGSTDEAHPELFNMSAMPKQPKEQKPGQLSREEVEHFFREGYLVVENFFRPEELNACRDAIKVLVDDLAKKLHDAGKITKLYKDLGLFERLSEIEKECPGANIMLHKIGSMPQAFRDVWSNDRLLNVVEQLIGPDIIGHPVWNLRTKTPQNEATTVPWHQDVGYLDNSSYKVMQPTAWIPLLDANESNGCMQLMAKGHKTGKVGTHQCCHGGTWYVMLEEEEMRSSKDPGMKIDWESFDAVNRHDKQTAAMTGKEEIDEFDTTIQGPWMKKWEIVHVNRHVERHREMEDNPESWTKA
;
A
#
# COMPACT_ATOMS: atom_id res chain seq x y z
N MET A 1 -18.36 26.39 17.33
CA MET A 1 -17.03 25.77 17.39
C MET A 1 -16.69 25.45 15.96
N ASP A 2 -15.62 26.02 15.43
CA ASP A 2 -15.20 25.74 14.06
C ASP A 2 -14.80 24.27 13.98
N THR A 3 -15.57 23.48 13.25
CA THR A 3 -15.32 22.06 13.05
C THR A 3 -14.20 21.92 12.02
N TYR A 4 -12.99 21.71 12.50
CA TYR A 4 -11.87 21.36 11.62
C TYR A 4 -12.07 19.93 11.05
N PRO A 5 -11.54 19.64 9.85
CA PRO A 5 -11.35 18.26 9.38
C PRO A 5 -10.82 17.36 10.50
N GLY A 6 -11.54 16.28 10.80
CA GLY A 6 -11.13 15.28 11.80
C GLY A 6 -11.64 15.54 13.21
N SER A 7 -12.33 16.67 13.45
CA SER A 7 -12.96 16.99 14.73
C SER A 7 -14.45 16.64 14.71
N THR A 8 -14.77 15.35 14.70
CA THR A 8 -16.16 14.86 14.79
C THR A 8 -16.26 13.55 15.55
N ASP A 9 -17.37 13.38 16.29
CA ASP A 9 -17.73 12.12 16.93
C ASP A 9 -18.67 11.26 16.07
N GLU A 10 -19.00 11.73 14.86
CA GLU A 10 -19.81 10.97 13.90
C GLU A 10 -19.07 9.71 13.43
N ALA A 11 -19.83 8.63 13.27
CA ALA A 11 -19.34 7.35 12.76
C ALA A 11 -20.36 6.80 11.76
N HIS A 12 -19.86 6.30 10.62
CA HIS A 12 -20.65 5.78 9.51
C HIS A 12 -20.28 4.33 9.12
N PRO A 13 -20.30 3.36 10.06
CA PRO A 13 -19.88 1.99 9.80
C PRO A 13 -20.76 1.28 8.76
N GLU A 14 -22.00 1.74 8.58
CA GLU A 14 -22.94 1.28 7.55
C GLU A 14 -22.42 1.49 6.13
N LEU A 15 -21.54 2.47 5.90
CA LEU A 15 -20.97 2.74 4.58
C LEU A 15 -19.87 1.76 4.20
N PHE A 16 -19.27 1.07 5.17
CA PHE A 16 -18.03 0.31 4.97
C PHE A 16 -18.16 -1.18 5.31
N ASN A 17 -19.40 -1.66 5.46
CA ASN A 17 -19.68 -3.04 5.83
C ASN A 17 -20.41 -3.79 4.70
N MET A 18 -20.69 -5.08 4.92
CA MET A 18 -21.35 -5.95 3.93
C MET A 18 -22.72 -5.44 3.46
N SER A 19 -23.44 -4.65 4.27
CA SER A 19 -24.73 -4.08 3.87
C SER A 19 -24.61 -2.91 2.91
N ALA A 20 -23.44 -2.25 2.87
CA ALA A 20 -23.12 -1.20 1.90
C ALA A 20 -22.71 -1.76 0.53
N MET A 21 -22.34 -3.05 0.46
CA MET A 21 -21.87 -3.68 -0.77
C MET A 21 -22.95 -3.59 -1.86
N PRO A 22 -22.67 -2.94 -3.01
CA PRO A 22 -23.61 -2.89 -4.12
C PRO A 22 -23.98 -4.30 -4.60
N LYS A 23 -25.15 -4.41 -5.24
CA LYS A 23 -25.57 -5.66 -5.86
C LYS A 23 -24.58 -6.02 -6.98
N GLN A 24 -23.88 -7.13 -6.79
CA GLN A 24 -22.88 -7.58 -7.75
C GLN A 24 -23.54 -8.02 -9.07
N PRO A 25 -22.91 -7.73 -10.22
CA PRO A 25 -23.45 -8.07 -11.53
C PRO A 25 -23.48 -9.58 -11.73
N LYS A 26 -24.41 -10.07 -12.56
CA LYS A 26 -24.50 -11.49 -12.90
C LYS A 26 -23.43 -11.92 -13.92
N GLU A 27 -23.03 -10.99 -14.77
CA GLU A 27 -22.01 -11.18 -15.80
C GLU A 27 -20.86 -10.21 -15.51
N GLN A 28 -19.63 -10.71 -15.46
CA GLN A 28 -18.47 -9.89 -15.17
C GLN A 28 -18.04 -9.11 -16.42
N LYS A 29 -17.89 -7.80 -16.26
CA LYS A 29 -17.18 -6.94 -17.22
C LYS A 29 -15.66 -7.15 -17.10
N PRO A 30 -14.86 -6.80 -18.12
CA PRO A 30 -13.40 -6.85 -18.02
C PRO A 30 -12.87 -6.11 -16.80
N GLY A 31 -12.00 -6.76 -16.03
CA GLY A 31 -11.40 -6.23 -14.81
C GLY A 31 -12.21 -6.43 -13.53
N GLN A 32 -13.49 -6.80 -13.62
CA GLN A 32 -14.31 -6.99 -12.43
C GLN A 32 -13.79 -8.14 -11.56
N LEU A 33 -13.88 -7.91 -10.26
CA LEU A 33 -13.51 -8.83 -9.21
C LEU A 33 -14.58 -9.92 -9.06
N SER A 34 -14.14 -11.09 -8.58
CA SER A 34 -15.04 -12.12 -8.06
C SER A 34 -15.86 -11.59 -6.89
N ARG A 35 -16.98 -12.24 -6.62
CA ARG A 35 -17.81 -11.88 -5.47
C ARG A 35 -17.00 -11.99 -4.17
N GLU A 36 -16.21 -13.05 -4.03
CA GLU A 36 -15.38 -13.32 -2.86
C GLU A 36 -14.33 -12.22 -2.62
N GLU A 37 -13.74 -11.67 -3.67
CA GLU A 37 -12.80 -10.54 -3.60
C GLU A 37 -13.49 -9.24 -3.17
N VAL A 38 -14.67 -8.95 -3.70
CA VAL A 38 -15.46 -7.78 -3.25
C VAL A 38 -15.86 -7.96 -1.78
N GLU A 39 -16.34 -9.13 -1.39
CA GLU A 39 -16.67 -9.43 0.01
C GLU A 39 -15.42 -9.36 0.91
N HIS A 40 -14.23 -9.73 0.41
CA HIS A 40 -12.96 -9.54 1.10
C HIS A 40 -12.68 -8.05 1.34
N PHE A 41 -12.83 -7.19 0.32
CA PHE A 41 -12.67 -5.74 0.47
C PHE A 41 -13.56 -5.18 1.57
N PHE A 42 -14.86 -5.52 1.57
CA PHE A 42 -15.78 -5.05 2.62
C PHE A 42 -15.47 -5.65 3.99
N ARG A 43 -14.90 -6.85 4.07
CA ARG A 43 -14.55 -7.51 5.34
C ARG A 43 -13.25 -6.96 5.93
N GLU A 44 -12.20 -6.83 5.13
CA GLU A 44 -10.83 -6.52 5.56
C GLU A 44 -10.44 -5.05 5.35
N GLY A 45 -11.17 -4.30 4.51
CA GLY A 45 -10.95 -2.88 4.26
C GLY A 45 -9.92 -2.58 3.16
N TYR A 46 -9.35 -3.63 2.57
CA TYR A 46 -8.42 -3.56 1.45
C TYR A 46 -8.55 -4.82 0.59
N LEU A 47 -7.96 -4.78 -0.60
CA LEU A 47 -7.78 -5.94 -1.47
C LEU A 47 -6.52 -5.74 -2.31
N VAL A 48 -5.73 -6.79 -2.49
CA VAL A 48 -4.60 -6.81 -3.42
C VAL A 48 -5.04 -7.54 -4.69
N VAL A 49 -4.91 -6.89 -5.83
CA VAL A 49 -5.25 -7.46 -7.15
C VAL A 49 -3.98 -7.55 -7.96
N GLU A 50 -3.47 -8.78 -8.11
CA GLU A 50 -2.23 -9.03 -8.82
C GLU A 50 -2.44 -8.93 -10.34
N ASN A 51 -1.41 -8.48 -11.05
CA ASN A 51 -1.38 -8.46 -12.53
C ASN A 51 -2.57 -7.72 -13.20
N PHE A 52 -3.14 -6.72 -12.53
CA PHE A 52 -4.32 -6.00 -13.02
C PHE A 52 -4.05 -5.14 -14.27
N PHE A 53 -2.93 -4.41 -14.25
CA PHE A 53 -2.45 -3.65 -15.39
C PHE A 53 -1.43 -4.45 -16.17
N ARG A 54 -1.50 -4.34 -17.49
CA ARG A 54 -0.48 -4.91 -18.37
C ARG A 54 0.83 -4.14 -18.18
N PRO A 55 2.00 -4.79 -18.36
CA PRO A 55 3.29 -4.12 -18.23
C PRO A 55 3.42 -2.87 -19.09
N GLU A 56 2.85 -2.85 -20.29
CA GLU A 56 2.91 -1.71 -21.22
C GLU A 56 2.17 -0.48 -20.68
N GLU A 57 1.06 -0.69 -19.98
CA GLU A 57 0.27 0.39 -19.37
C GLU A 57 1.07 1.07 -18.25
N LEU A 58 1.77 0.27 -17.43
CA LEU A 58 2.65 0.81 -16.37
C LEU A 58 3.97 1.36 -16.93
N ASN A 59 4.49 0.80 -18.02
CA ASN A 59 5.69 1.30 -18.69
C ASN A 59 5.47 2.70 -19.29
N ALA A 60 4.29 2.97 -19.86
CA ALA A 60 3.94 4.31 -20.31
C ALA A 60 3.98 5.34 -19.17
N CYS A 61 3.52 4.97 -17.97
CA CYS A 61 3.65 5.81 -16.77
C CYS A 61 5.11 6.02 -16.37
N ARG A 62 5.94 4.96 -16.38
CA ARG A 62 7.39 5.06 -16.11
C ARG A 62 8.08 5.99 -17.10
N ASP A 63 7.76 5.91 -18.38
CA ASP A 63 8.32 6.78 -19.41
C ASP A 63 7.88 8.24 -19.22
N ALA A 64 6.63 8.48 -18.82
CA ALA A 64 6.19 9.81 -18.43
C ALA A 64 6.99 10.34 -17.22
N ILE A 65 7.27 9.52 -16.21
CA ILE A 65 8.12 9.91 -15.07
C ILE A 65 9.54 10.24 -15.54
N LYS A 66 10.12 9.48 -16.49
CA LYS A 66 11.47 9.77 -17.00
C LYS A 66 11.55 11.19 -17.56
N VAL A 67 10.53 11.62 -18.32
CA VAL A 67 10.43 12.99 -18.85
C VAL A 67 10.36 14.01 -17.70
N LEU A 68 9.58 13.75 -16.66
CA LEU A 68 9.50 14.63 -15.49
C LEU A 68 10.84 14.75 -14.75
N VAL A 69 11.56 13.63 -14.59
CA VAL A 69 12.89 13.61 -13.98
C VAL A 69 13.92 14.32 -14.87
N ASP A 70 13.83 14.17 -16.19
CA ASP A 70 14.66 14.90 -17.16
C ASP A 70 14.50 16.42 -17.02
N ASP A 71 13.26 16.89 -16.99
CA ASP A 71 12.93 18.31 -16.85
C ASP A 71 13.39 18.86 -15.49
N LEU A 72 13.21 18.08 -14.42
CA LEU A 72 13.70 18.45 -13.09
C LEU A 72 15.23 18.54 -13.06
N ALA A 73 15.93 17.52 -13.58
CA ALA A 73 17.38 17.49 -13.62
C ALA A 73 17.93 18.69 -14.39
N LYS A 74 17.34 19.01 -15.55
CA LYS A 74 17.75 20.18 -16.34
C LYS A 74 17.56 21.48 -15.56
N LYS A 75 16.39 21.69 -14.96
CA LYS A 75 16.12 22.90 -14.15
C LYS A 75 17.10 23.05 -12.99
N LEU A 76 17.38 21.96 -12.27
CA LEU A 76 18.31 21.99 -11.15
C LEU A 76 19.75 22.23 -11.61
N HIS A 77 20.16 21.63 -12.73
CA HIS A 77 21.50 21.83 -13.28
C HIS A 77 21.70 23.26 -13.79
N ASP A 78 20.73 23.80 -14.54
CA ASP A 78 20.76 25.19 -15.03
C ASP A 78 20.80 26.19 -13.86
N ALA A 79 20.21 25.83 -12.71
CA ALA A 79 20.27 26.59 -11.46
C ALA A 79 21.52 26.34 -10.61
N GLY A 80 22.46 25.49 -11.06
CA GLY A 80 23.68 25.12 -10.34
C GLY A 80 23.45 24.32 -9.06
N LYS A 81 22.28 23.67 -8.92
CA LYS A 81 21.91 22.85 -7.75
C LYS A 81 22.41 21.40 -7.84
N ILE A 82 22.67 20.92 -9.05
CA ILE A 82 23.30 19.62 -9.29
C ILE A 82 24.43 19.78 -10.30
N THR A 83 25.46 18.95 -10.20
CA THR A 83 26.67 19.01 -11.02
C THR A 83 26.54 18.30 -12.37
N LYS A 84 25.62 17.33 -12.48
CA LYS A 84 25.40 16.49 -13.66
C LYS A 84 23.92 16.19 -13.86
N LEU A 85 23.57 15.80 -15.08
CA LEU A 85 22.19 15.40 -15.43
C LEU A 85 21.89 13.92 -15.16
N TYR A 86 22.91 13.09 -14.89
CA TYR A 86 22.81 11.65 -14.61
C TYR A 86 22.05 10.84 -15.67
N LYS A 87 22.25 11.14 -16.96
CA LYS A 87 21.53 10.51 -18.08
C LYS A 87 21.87 9.04 -18.32
N ASP A 88 22.98 8.58 -17.75
CA ASP A 88 23.47 7.21 -17.78
C ASP A 88 22.76 6.28 -16.80
N LEU A 89 22.02 6.82 -15.84
CA LEU A 89 21.29 6.06 -14.81
C LEU A 89 19.85 5.74 -15.21
N GLY A 90 19.34 4.64 -14.66
CA GLY A 90 17.93 4.25 -14.74
C GLY A 90 17.00 5.22 -14.01
N LEU A 91 15.69 5.08 -14.23
CA LEU A 91 14.67 5.99 -13.68
C LEU A 91 14.76 6.13 -12.15
N PHE A 92 14.91 5.00 -11.44
CA PHE A 92 14.85 4.94 -9.98
C PHE A 92 16.17 5.41 -9.34
N GLU A 93 17.30 5.07 -9.95
CA GLU A 93 18.63 5.45 -9.50
C GLU A 93 18.88 6.94 -9.74
N ARG A 94 18.43 7.45 -10.89
CA ARG A 94 18.66 8.83 -11.29
C ARG A 94 18.06 9.85 -10.35
N LEU A 95 16.79 9.66 -9.95
CA LEU A 95 16.16 10.54 -8.97
C LEU A 95 16.86 10.46 -7.60
N SER A 96 17.36 9.28 -7.23
CA SER A 96 18.11 9.09 -5.98
C SER A 96 19.44 9.85 -5.97
N GLU A 97 20.17 9.90 -7.09
CA GLU A 97 21.40 10.71 -7.18
C GLU A 97 21.11 12.21 -7.19
N ILE A 98 20.06 12.65 -7.89
CA ILE A 98 19.62 14.06 -7.87
C ILE A 98 19.25 14.50 -6.45
N GLU A 99 18.55 13.66 -5.70
CA GLU A 99 18.17 13.93 -4.31
C GLU A 99 19.38 14.09 -3.38
N LYS A 100 20.47 13.35 -3.60
CA LYS A 100 21.70 13.47 -2.79
C LYS A 100 22.37 14.83 -2.93
N GLU A 101 22.38 15.40 -4.13
CA GLU A 101 22.95 16.74 -4.37
C GLU A 101 21.96 17.86 -4.04
N CYS A 102 20.66 17.61 -4.21
CA CYS A 102 19.60 18.57 -3.96
C CYS A 102 18.45 17.94 -3.14
N PRO A 103 18.56 17.88 -1.80
CA PRO A 103 17.51 17.34 -0.93
C PRO A 103 16.16 18.06 -1.14
N GLY A 104 15.09 17.28 -1.28
CA GLY A 104 13.74 17.74 -1.60
C GLY A 104 13.42 17.78 -3.10
N ALA A 105 14.33 17.35 -3.98
CA ALA A 105 14.10 17.27 -5.42
C ALA A 105 12.92 16.32 -5.75
N ASN A 106 12.82 15.19 -5.07
CA ASN A 106 11.71 14.25 -5.24
C ASN A 106 10.34 14.88 -4.88
N ILE A 107 10.29 15.75 -3.87
CA ILE A 107 9.05 16.46 -3.47
C ILE A 107 8.58 17.41 -4.57
N MET A 108 9.49 17.95 -5.39
CA MET A 108 9.10 18.79 -6.52
C MET A 108 8.29 18.02 -7.56
N LEU A 109 8.53 16.71 -7.72
CA LEU A 109 7.73 15.85 -8.60
C LEU A 109 6.34 15.58 -8.03
N HIS A 110 6.23 15.49 -6.71
CA HIS A 110 4.94 15.31 -6.02
C HIS A 110 4.01 16.51 -6.21
N LYS A 111 4.56 17.72 -6.38
CA LYS A 111 3.81 18.98 -6.55
C LYS A 111 3.54 19.35 -8.01
N ILE A 112 3.73 18.43 -8.95
CA ILE A 112 3.44 18.68 -10.36
C ILE A 112 1.91 18.78 -10.52
N GLY A 113 1.40 19.99 -10.72
CA GLY A 113 -0.03 20.25 -10.87
C GLY A 113 -0.65 19.74 -12.19
N SER A 114 0.09 18.97 -12.99
CA SER A 114 -0.37 18.43 -14.27
C SER A 114 -0.17 16.91 -14.33
N MET A 115 -1.28 16.18 -14.45
CA MET A 115 -1.26 14.72 -14.60
C MET A 115 -0.82 14.35 -16.02
N PRO A 116 0.29 13.62 -16.24
CA PRO A 116 0.68 13.20 -17.59
C PRO A 116 -0.36 12.28 -18.23
N GLN A 117 -0.39 12.20 -19.58
CA GLN A 117 -1.41 11.42 -20.30
C GLN A 117 -1.46 9.95 -19.86
N ALA A 118 -0.30 9.29 -19.71
CA ALA A 118 -0.27 7.89 -19.28
C ALA A 118 -0.93 7.66 -17.90
N PHE A 119 -0.80 8.62 -16.98
CA PHE A 119 -1.49 8.55 -15.69
C PHE A 119 -3.00 8.78 -15.83
N ARG A 120 -3.43 9.67 -16.74
CA ARG A 120 -4.86 9.84 -17.06
C ARG A 120 -5.45 8.56 -17.65
N ASP A 121 -4.71 7.88 -18.51
CA ASP A 121 -5.15 6.62 -19.14
C ASP A 121 -5.32 5.50 -18.10
N VAL A 122 -4.44 5.43 -17.11
CA VAL A 122 -4.58 4.51 -15.95
C VAL A 122 -5.74 4.94 -15.04
N TRP A 123 -5.85 6.22 -14.73
CA TRP A 123 -6.88 6.78 -13.84
C TRP A 123 -8.30 6.61 -14.39
N SER A 124 -8.45 6.66 -15.71
CA SER A 124 -9.73 6.48 -16.43
C SER A 124 -9.85 5.12 -17.12
N ASN A 125 -9.03 4.13 -16.72
CA ASN A 125 -9.05 2.81 -17.33
C ASN A 125 -10.39 2.11 -17.08
N ASP A 126 -11.06 1.64 -18.14
CA ASP A 126 -12.37 0.98 -18.03
C ASP A 126 -12.37 -0.21 -17.06
N ARG A 127 -11.28 -0.99 -17.02
CA ARG A 127 -11.18 -2.13 -16.09
C ARG A 127 -11.17 -1.64 -14.65
N LEU A 128 -10.41 -0.59 -14.35
CA LEU A 128 -10.35 0.01 -13.02
C LEU A 128 -11.70 0.61 -12.62
N LEU A 129 -12.35 1.33 -13.54
CA LEU A 129 -13.67 1.92 -13.31
C LEU A 129 -14.74 0.84 -13.08
N ASN A 130 -14.67 -0.29 -13.77
CA ASN A 130 -15.57 -1.43 -13.54
C ASN A 130 -15.39 -2.05 -12.15
N VAL A 131 -14.15 -2.06 -11.60
CA VAL A 131 -13.89 -2.49 -10.21
C VAL A 131 -14.47 -1.47 -9.23
N VAL A 132 -14.21 -0.17 -9.45
CA VAL A 132 -14.75 0.89 -8.60
C VAL A 132 -16.28 0.86 -8.59
N GLU A 133 -16.91 0.64 -9.75
CA GLU A 133 -18.37 0.44 -9.88
C GLU A 133 -18.90 -0.68 -8.97
N GLN A 134 -18.16 -1.80 -8.82
CA GLN A 134 -18.56 -2.88 -7.92
C GLN A 134 -18.51 -2.49 -6.43
N LEU A 135 -17.65 -1.53 -6.07
CA LEU A 135 -17.45 -1.09 -4.70
C LEU A 135 -18.43 0.03 -4.30
N ILE A 136 -18.65 1.01 -5.17
CA ILE A 136 -19.44 2.22 -4.82
C ILE A 136 -20.74 2.37 -5.62
N GLY A 137 -20.95 1.56 -6.66
CA GLY A 137 -22.06 1.69 -7.59
C GLY A 137 -21.72 2.51 -8.85
N PRO A 138 -22.70 2.72 -9.74
CA PRO A 138 -22.48 3.29 -11.08
C PRO A 138 -22.14 4.79 -11.09
N ASP A 139 -22.46 5.51 -10.00
CA ASP A 139 -22.23 6.95 -9.90
C ASP A 139 -20.80 7.24 -9.43
N ILE A 140 -19.85 7.16 -10.36
CA ILE A 140 -18.42 7.34 -10.09
C ILE A 140 -18.01 8.79 -10.32
N ILE A 141 -17.36 9.38 -9.32
CA ILE A 141 -16.67 10.68 -9.43
C ILE A 141 -15.19 10.46 -9.14
N GLY A 142 -14.32 10.93 -10.03
CA GLY A 142 -12.89 10.96 -9.81
C GLY A 142 -12.50 12.07 -8.84
N HIS A 143 -11.79 11.73 -7.78
CA HIS A 143 -11.23 12.73 -6.86
C HIS A 143 -10.14 13.56 -7.59
N PRO A 144 -10.14 14.90 -7.50
CA PRO A 144 -9.22 15.75 -8.28
C PRO A 144 -7.77 15.66 -7.80
N VAL A 145 -7.55 15.15 -6.59
CA VAL A 145 -6.21 14.93 -6.04
C VAL A 145 -5.71 13.57 -6.48
N TRP A 146 -4.61 13.58 -7.20
CA TRP A 146 -3.80 12.43 -7.56
C TRP A 146 -2.37 12.69 -7.09
N ASN A 147 -1.65 11.64 -6.72
CA ASN A 147 -0.34 11.79 -6.11
C ASN A 147 0.67 10.81 -6.71
N LEU A 148 1.67 11.33 -7.42
CA LEU A 148 2.90 10.60 -7.66
C LEU A 148 3.77 10.70 -6.39
N ARG A 149 3.94 9.59 -5.66
CA ARG A 149 4.77 9.54 -4.44
C ARG A 149 6.12 8.91 -4.76
N THR A 150 7.11 9.73 -5.10
CA THR A 150 8.49 9.30 -5.35
C THR A 150 9.26 9.17 -4.04
N LYS A 151 9.27 7.98 -3.44
CA LYS A 151 10.09 7.68 -2.26
C LYS A 151 11.54 7.43 -2.69
N THR A 152 12.45 8.28 -2.23
CA THR A 152 13.90 8.04 -2.36
C THR A 152 14.43 7.39 -1.08
N PRO A 153 15.57 6.67 -1.14
CA PRO A 153 16.13 6.00 0.04
C PRO A 153 16.35 6.95 1.20
N GLN A 154 15.96 6.52 2.41
CA GLN A 154 16.20 7.26 3.67
C GLN A 154 15.62 8.68 3.70
N ASN A 155 14.49 8.92 3.03
CA ASN A 155 13.86 10.23 2.94
C ASN A 155 12.64 10.39 3.85
N GLU A 156 12.85 11.00 5.02
CA GLU A 156 11.82 11.28 6.03
C GLU A 156 10.64 12.11 5.48
N ALA A 157 10.87 13.02 4.53
CA ALA A 157 9.79 13.82 3.93
C ALA A 157 8.78 12.98 3.13
N THR A 158 9.13 11.74 2.81
CA THR A 158 8.26 10.78 2.13
C THR A 158 7.84 9.59 3.00
N THR A 159 8.22 9.60 4.27
CA THR A 159 7.68 8.71 5.30
C THR A 159 6.32 9.24 5.72
N VAL A 160 5.27 8.51 5.34
CA VAL A 160 3.89 8.91 5.61
C VAL A 160 3.46 8.24 6.92
N PRO A 161 3.02 9.00 7.93
CA PRO A 161 2.54 8.43 9.19
C PRO A 161 1.22 7.67 8.98
N TRP A 162 0.77 6.93 9.99
CA TRP A 162 -0.59 6.38 10.02
C TRP A 162 -1.61 7.49 9.86
N HIS A 163 -2.57 7.29 8.96
CA HIS A 163 -3.64 8.25 8.69
C HIS A 163 -4.81 7.56 7.98
N GLN A 164 -5.90 8.30 7.80
CA GLN A 164 -6.98 7.99 6.88
C GLN A 164 -6.95 9.09 5.82
N ASP A 165 -7.01 8.73 4.54
CA ASP A 165 -6.96 9.71 3.43
C ASP A 165 -8.04 10.80 3.59
N VAL A 166 -9.23 10.40 4.05
CA VAL A 166 -10.35 11.32 4.28
C VAL A 166 -10.07 12.37 5.36
N GLY A 167 -9.10 12.15 6.25
CA GLY A 167 -8.69 13.11 7.28
C GLY A 167 -8.09 14.41 6.74
N TYR A 168 -7.72 14.45 5.45
CA TYR A 168 -7.31 15.66 4.75
C TYR A 168 -8.48 16.47 4.16
N LEU A 169 -9.70 15.93 4.21
CA LEU A 169 -10.88 16.47 3.54
C LEU A 169 -11.89 17.05 4.54
N ASP A 170 -12.83 17.84 4.04
CA ASP A 170 -13.92 18.39 4.86
C ASP A 170 -14.77 17.28 5.50
N ASN A 171 -15.30 17.51 6.71
CA ASN A 171 -16.10 16.52 7.45
C ASN A 171 -17.31 16.00 6.66
N SER A 172 -17.85 16.77 5.70
CA SER A 172 -18.92 16.31 4.80
C SER A 172 -18.53 15.10 3.95
N SER A 173 -17.23 14.89 3.71
CA SER A 173 -16.71 13.75 2.96
C SER A 173 -16.81 12.41 3.72
N TYR A 174 -17.02 12.44 5.04
CA TYR A 174 -16.98 11.24 5.89
C TYR A 174 -18.18 10.31 5.67
N LYS A 175 -19.17 10.80 4.92
CA LYS A 175 -20.42 10.13 4.58
C LYS A 175 -20.39 9.47 3.21
N VAL A 176 -19.20 9.38 2.59
CA VAL A 176 -19.02 8.86 1.25
C VAL A 176 -17.88 7.84 1.25
N MET A 177 -18.12 6.67 0.64
CA MET A 177 -17.03 5.71 0.40
C MET A 177 -16.11 6.24 -0.70
N GLN A 178 -14.82 6.37 -0.40
CA GLN A 178 -13.79 6.83 -1.33
C GLN A 178 -12.72 5.74 -1.49
N PRO A 179 -12.89 4.80 -2.43
CA PRO A 179 -11.87 3.78 -2.67
C PRO A 179 -10.63 4.39 -3.33
N THR A 180 -9.46 4.12 -2.74
CA THR A 180 -8.16 4.54 -3.29
C THR A 180 -7.47 3.37 -3.96
N ALA A 181 -7.01 3.53 -5.20
CA ALA A 181 -6.17 2.57 -5.88
C ALA A 181 -4.69 2.95 -5.71
N TRP A 182 -3.93 2.13 -4.98
CA TRP A 182 -2.48 2.26 -4.91
C TRP A 182 -1.83 1.36 -5.96
N ILE A 183 -1.10 1.97 -6.89
CA ILE A 183 -0.51 1.26 -8.05
C ILE A 183 1.01 1.44 -7.98
N PRO A 184 1.77 0.40 -7.59
CA PRO A 184 3.22 0.48 -7.56
C PRO A 184 3.79 0.48 -8.98
N LEU A 185 4.73 1.39 -9.26
CA LEU A 185 5.45 1.47 -10.54
C LEU A 185 6.81 0.76 -10.49
N LEU A 186 7.09 0.05 -9.41
CA LEU A 186 8.25 -0.82 -9.21
C LEU A 186 7.86 -1.90 -8.20
N ASP A 187 8.60 -2.99 -8.11
CA ASP A 187 8.31 -4.06 -7.16
C ASP A 187 8.48 -3.57 -5.71
N ALA A 188 7.36 -3.32 -5.05
CA ALA A 188 7.34 -2.78 -3.70
C ALA A 188 7.42 -3.90 -2.66
N ASN A 189 8.33 -3.76 -1.70
CA ASN A 189 8.53 -4.69 -0.60
C ASN A 189 8.86 -3.93 0.70
N GLU A 190 9.01 -4.67 1.79
CA GLU A 190 9.27 -4.11 3.13
C GLU A 190 10.51 -3.23 3.18
N SER A 191 11.53 -3.51 2.35
CA SER A 191 12.81 -2.79 2.35
C SER A 191 12.82 -1.50 1.52
N ASN A 192 11.87 -1.34 0.58
CA ASN A 192 11.82 -0.17 -0.31
C ASN A 192 10.56 0.69 -0.13
N GLY A 193 9.85 0.51 0.99
CA GLY A 193 8.76 1.37 1.41
C GLY A 193 7.39 1.00 0.84
N CYS A 194 7.12 -0.30 0.72
CA CYS A 194 5.77 -0.82 0.46
C CYS A 194 4.73 -0.23 1.42
N MET A 195 3.49 -0.10 0.94
CA MET A 195 2.39 0.42 1.73
C MET A 195 2.07 -0.51 2.91
N GLN A 196 1.88 0.09 4.08
CA GLN A 196 1.33 -0.59 5.25
C GLN A 196 -0.16 -0.25 5.37
N LEU A 197 -0.96 -1.25 5.73
CA LEU A 197 -2.41 -1.14 5.84
C LEU A 197 -2.86 -1.77 7.16
N MET A 198 -3.86 -1.18 7.79
CA MET A 198 -4.50 -1.77 8.97
C MET A 198 -5.74 -2.54 8.54
N ALA A 199 -5.66 -3.87 8.60
CA ALA A 199 -6.81 -4.73 8.34
C ALA A 199 -7.95 -4.38 9.31
N LYS A 200 -9.17 -4.24 8.78
CA LYS A 200 -10.42 -3.97 9.52
C LYS A 200 -10.48 -2.59 10.19
N GLY A 201 -9.52 -1.70 9.95
CA GLY A 201 -9.52 -0.34 10.53
C GLY A 201 -10.76 0.49 10.13
N HIS A 202 -11.35 0.21 8.98
CA HIS A 202 -12.57 0.86 8.48
C HIS A 202 -13.84 0.53 9.29
N LYS A 203 -13.84 -0.54 10.10
CA LYS A 203 -15.06 -1.08 10.73
C LYS A 203 -15.72 -0.15 11.74
N THR A 204 -14.98 0.77 12.33
CA THR A 204 -15.56 1.78 13.23
C THR A 204 -16.44 2.76 12.47
N GLY A 205 -16.15 2.99 11.18
CA GLY A 205 -16.74 4.05 10.36
C GLY A 205 -16.46 5.46 10.89
N LYS A 206 -15.62 5.59 11.92
CA LYS A 206 -15.22 6.88 12.50
C LYS A 206 -13.94 7.33 11.81
N VAL A 207 -13.88 8.62 11.50
CA VAL A 207 -12.61 9.26 11.15
C VAL A 207 -11.93 9.63 12.47
N GLY A 208 -10.74 9.08 12.69
CA GLY A 208 -9.98 9.33 13.90
C GLY A 208 -9.55 10.79 14.02
N THR A 209 -9.12 11.19 15.21
CA THR A 209 -8.63 12.56 15.42
C THR A 209 -7.24 12.71 14.83
N HIS A 210 -7.14 13.30 13.64
CA HIS A 210 -5.83 13.55 13.03
C HIS A 210 -5.16 14.79 13.61
N GLN A 211 -3.87 14.69 13.92
CA GLN A 211 -3.03 15.80 14.35
C GLN A 211 -2.18 16.30 13.18
N CYS A 212 -2.25 17.61 12.89
CA CYS A 212 -1.28 18.25 12.01
C CYS A 212 -0.12 18.84 12.85
N CYS A 213 1.13 18.73 12.43
CA CYS A 213 1.65 17.95 11.30
C CYS A 213 2.86 17.14 11.75
N HIS A 214 3.02 15.94 11.16
CA HIS A 214 4.08 15.02 11.56
C HIS A 214 5.45 15.56 11.17
N GLY A 215 6.25 15.88 12.18
CA GLY A 215 7.58 16.46 11.99
C GLY A 215 7.53 17.77 11.19
N GLY A 216 8.47 17.94 10.25
CA GLY A 216 8.53 19.09 9.34
C GLY A 216 7.70 18.93 8.06
N THR A 217 6.73 18.01 8.03
CA THR A 217 5.94 17.68 6.83
C THR A 217 4.54 18.31 6.87
N TRP A 218 3.75 18.10 5.82
CA TRP A 218 2.33 18.48 5.76
C TRP A 218 1.39 17.31 6.10
N TYR A 219 1.93 16.18 6.58
CA TYR A 219 1.10 15.01 6.84
C TYR A 219 0.33 15.17 8.15
N VAL A 220 -0.95 14.82 8.12
CA VAL A 220 -1.72 14.61 9.34
C VAL A 220 -1.46 13.19 9.85
N MET A 221 -1.44 13.01 11.16
CA MET A 221 -1.15 11.73 11.81
C MET A 221 -2.32 11.30 12.68
N LEU A 222 -2.63 10.00 12.65
CA LEU A 222 -3.36 9.34 13.73
C LEU A 222 -2.36 8.75 14.73
N GLU A 223 -2.56 9.07 16.00
CA GLU A 223 -1.88 8.35 17.09
C GLU A 223 -2.33 6.89 17.08
N GLU A 224 -1.44 5.97 17.48
CA GLU A 224 -1.76 4.54 17.48
C GLU A 224 -2.96 4.21 18.39
N GLU A 225 -3.17 4.99 19.45
CA GLU A 225 -4.32 4.88 20.34
C GLU A 225 -5.67 5.15 19.64
N GLU A 226 -5.71 6.09 18.70
CA GLU A 226 -6.92 6.40 17.92
C GLU A 226 -7.26 5.26 16.93
N MET A 227 -6.26 4.44 16.58
CA MET A 227 -6.47 3.24 15.76
C MET A 227 -7.01 2.05 16.57
N ARG A 228 -7.09 2.16 17.91
CA ARG A 228 -7.69 1.13 18.78
C ARG A 228 -9.20 1.36 18.91
N SER A 229 -9.96 0.29 19.08
CA SER A 229 -11.42 0.40 19.17
C SER A 229 -11.82 1.19 20.42
N SER A 230 -12.77 2.13 20.27
CA SER A 230 -13.34 2.91 21.38
C SER A 230 -14.04 2.05 22.45
N LYS A 231 -14.36 0.79 22.14
CA LYS A 231 -14.91 -0.19 23.09
C LYS A 231 -13.86 -0.81 24.00
N ASP A 232 -12.57 -0.64 23.68
CA ASP A 232 -11.47 -1.09 24.52
C ASP A 232 -10.23 -0.18 24.37
N PRO A 233 -10.31 1.07 24.90
CA PRO A 233 -9.19 2.02 24.85
C PRO A 233 -7.97 1.55 25.68
N GLY A 234 -8.19 0.58 26.57
CA GLY A 234 -7.18 -0.06 27.40
C GLY A 234 -6.74 -1.42 26.89
N MET A 235 -7.16 -1.85 25.69
CA MET A 235 -6.82 -3.17 25.13
C MET A 235 -5.31 -3.29 25.02
N LYS A 236 -4.70 -3.96 25.99
CA LYS A 236 -3.39 -4.54 25.80
C LYS A 236 -3.61 -5.79 24.99
N ILE A 237 -2.99 -5.84 23.81
CA ILE A 237 -2.97 -7.04 23.00
C ILE A 237 -2.51 -8.18 23.92
N ASP A 238 -3.40 -9.16 24.13
CA ASP A 238 -3.12 -10.33 24.95
C ASP A 238 -2.21 -11.26 24.14
N TRP A 239 -0.94 -10.92 24.11
CA TRP A 239 0.09 -11.69 23.45
C TRP A 239 0.20 -13.09 24.05
N GLU A 240 -0.09 -13.28 25.35
CA GLU A 240 -0.11 -14.60 25.97
C GLU A 240 -1.23 -15.48 25.42
N SER A 241 -2.46 -14.98 25.32
CA SER A 241 -3.55 -15.74 24.70
C SER A 241 -3.40 -15.89 23.20
N PHE A 242 -2.86 -14.87 22.51
CA PHE A 242 -2.47 -14.97 21.12
C PHE A 242 -1.44 -16.10 20.99
N ASP A 243 -0.32 -16.09 21.69
CA ASP A 243 0.75 -17.07 21.60
C ASP A 243 0.35 -18.46 22.14
N ALA A 244 -0.61 -18.54 23.06
CA ALA A 244 -1.17 -19.80 23.56
C ALA A 244 -2.06 -20.52 22.54
N VAL A 245 -2.52 -19.83 21.48
CA VAL A 245 -3.12 -20.51 20.33
C VAL A 245 -2.00 -21.27 19.63
N ASN A 246 -2.04 -22.60 19.72
CA ASN A 246 -1.27 -23.46 18.85
C ASN A 246 -1.79 -23.31 17.41
N ARG A 247 -1.27 -22.30 16.71
CA ARG A 247 -1.61 -22.00 15.31
C ARG A 247 -1.21 -23.13 14.39
N HIS A 248 -0.24 -23.95 14.79
CA HIS A 248 0.12 -25.15 14.08
C HIS A 248 -1.04 -26.14 14.08
N ASP A 249 -1.74 -26.33 15.20
CA ASP A 249 -2.91 -27.21 15.27
C ASP A 249 -4.09 -26.64 14.46
N LYS A 250 -4.30 -25.32 14.51
CA LYS A 250 -5.34 -24.65 13.69
C LYS A 250 -5.04 -24.66 12.20
N GLN A 251 -3.78 -24.48 11.82
CA GLN A 251 -3.32 -24.56 10.44
C GLN A 251 -3.35 -26.00 9.96
N THR A 252 -2.91 -26.95 10.77
CA THR A 252 -3.00 -28.39 10.49
C THR A 252 -4.44 -28.77 10.26
N ALA A 253 -5.38 -28.41 11.15
CA ALA A 253 -6.81 -28.67 10.96
C ALA A 253 -7.41 -28.00 9.70
N ALA A 254 -6.85 -26.89 9.23
CA ALA A 254 -7.24 -26.22 7.98
C ALA A 254 -6.60 -26.85 6.72
N MET A 255 -5.56 -27.65 6.91
CA MET A 255 -4.77 -28.32 5.87
C MET A 255 -5.06 -29.83 5.79
N THR A 256 -5.59 -30.47 6.85
CA THR A 256 -5.95 -31.88 6.85
C THR A 256 -7.08 -32.14 5.84
N GLY A 257 -6.78 -32.92 4.81
CA GLY A 257 -7.72 -33.24 3.72
C GLY A 257 -7.40 -32.58 2.37
N LYS A 258 -6.35 -31.75 2.27
CA LYS A 258 -5.80 -31.29 0.98
C LYS A 258 -4.61 -32.18 0.57
N GLU A 259 -4.89 -33.45 0.33
CA GLU A 259 -3.90 -34.38 -0.25
C GLU A 259 -3.96 -34.27 -1.77
N GLU A 260 -3.21 -33.34 -2.34
CA GLU A 260 -2.52 -33.46 -3.63
C GLU A 260 -1.67 -32.21 -3.83
N ILE A 261 -0.34 -32.38 -3.73
CA ILE A 261 0.64 -31.32 -3.99
C ILE A 261 0.96 -31.38 -5.49
N ASP A 262 0.51 -30.37 -6.22
CA ASP A 262 0.88 -30.14 -7.61
C ASP A 262 2.36 -29.72 -7.68
N GLU A 263 3.13 -30.35 -8.57
CA GLU A 263 4.55 -30.07 -8.83
C GLU A 263 4.77 -28.63 -9.33
N PHE A 264 3.73 -27.96 -9.82
CA PHE A 264 3.75 -26.56 -10.26
C PHE A 264 3.08 -25.57 -9.29
N ASP A 265 2.80 -25.98 -8.05
CA ASP A 265 2.28 -25.08 -7.02
C ASP A 265 3.33 -24.02 -6.61
N THR A 266 3.03 -22.75 -6.93
CA THR A 266 3.85 -21.57 -6.64
C THR A 266 3.68 -21.04 -5.22
N THR A 267 2.78 -21.64 -4.44
CA THR A 267 2.58 -21.24 -3.05
C THR A 267 3.77 -21.72 -2.21
N ILE A 268 4.52 -20.79 -1.61
CA ILE A 268 5.62 -21.11 -0.70
C ILE A 268 5.07 -21.18 0.72
N GLN A 269 4.94 -22.39 1.27
CA GLN A 269 4.68 -22.60 2.69
C GLN A 269 5.88 -23.32 3.32
N GLY A 270 6.52 -22.69 4.31
CA GLY A 270 7.72 -23.19 4.99
C GLY A 270 9.04 -22.68 4.41
N PRO A 271 10.20 -22.98 5.04
CA PRO A 271 11.49 -22.47 4.58
C PRO A 271 11.82 -23.02 3.19
N TRP A 272 11.75 -22.11 2.21
CA TRP A 272 11.87 -22.34 0.77
C TRP A 272 13.17 -23.07 0.34
N MET A 273 14.19 -23.05 1.20
CA MET A 273 15.49 -23.71 1.02
C MET A 273 15.45 -25.24 0.95
N LYS A 274 14.31 -25.87 1.28
CA LYS A 274 14.12 -27.33 1.20
C LYS A 274 13.45 -27.83 -0.08
N LYS A 275 12.90 -26.92 -0.90
CA LYS A 275 12.12 -27.26 -2.09
C LYS A 275 13.01 -27.53 -3.33
N TRP A 276 14.28 -27.11 -3.30
CA TRP A 276 15.21 -27.19 -4.43
C TRP A 276 16.64 -27.54 -3.97
N GLU A 277 17.43 -28.21 -4.80
CA GLU A 277 18.84 -28.51 -4.53
C GLU A 277 19.68 -27.21 -4.52
N ILE A 278 20.28 -26.88 -3.38
CA ILE A 278 21.10 -25.67 -3.23
C ILE A 278 22.52 -25.94 -3.70
N VAL A 279 22.83 -25.44 -4.91
CA VAL A 279 24.12 -25.67 -5.60
C VAL A 279 25.20 -24.63 -5.30
N HIS A 280 24.88 -23.52 -4.61
CA HIS A 280 25.84 -22.51 -4.16
C HIS A 280 25.54 -22.09 -2.73
N VAL A 281 26.60 -22.05 -1.90
CA VAL A 281 26.47 -21.88 -0.45
C VAL A 281 27.12 -20.56 -0.04
N ASN A 282 26.40 -19.75 0.74
CA ASN A 282 26.95 -18.56 1.40
C ASN A 282 26.92 -18.75 2.92
N ARG A 283 27.56 -17.85 3.66
CA ARG A 283 27.67 -17.92 5.13
C ARG A 283 26.31 -18.03 5.87
N HIS A 284 25.22 -17.57 5.28
CA HIS A 284 23.87 -17.70 5.85
C HIS A 284 23.27 -19.09 5.62
N VAL A 285 23.54 -19.70 4.45
CA VAL A 285 23.16 -21.09 4.15
C VAL A 285 24.00 -22.07 4.96
N GLU A 286 25.29 -21.81 5.15
CA GLU A 286 26.15 -22.59 6.07
C GLU A 286 25.64 -22.52 7.50
N ARG A 287 25.32 -21.32 7.98
CA ARG A 287 24.78 -21.13 9.34
C ARG A 287 23.40 -21.76 9.52
N HIS A 288 22.57 -21.79 8.48
CA HIS A 288 21.29 -22.50 8.51
C HIS A 288 21.49 -24.02 8.61
N ARG A 289 22.46 -24.59 7.89
CA ARG A 289 22.82 -26.01 7.94
C ARG A 289 23.45 -26.41 9.29
N GLU A 290 24.25 -25.55 9.89
CA GLU A 290 24.85 -25.77 11.22
C GLU A 290 23.83 -25.71 12.37
N MET A 291 22.73 -24.98 12.19
CA MET A 291 21.66 -24.80 13.19
C MET A 291 20.50 -25.78 13.03
N GLU A 292 20.51 -26.64 12.00
CA GLU A 292 19.40 -27.56 11.70
C GLU A 292 19.21 -28.65 12.77
N ASP A 293 20.27 -28.98 13.52
CA ASP A 293 20.27 -30.00 14.58
C ASP A 293 20.28 -29.43 16.02
N ASN A 294 20.18 -28.10 16.21
CA ASN A 294 20.17 -27.49 17.55
C ASN A 294 19.20 -26.29 17.69
N PRO A 295 17.95 -26.52 18.13
CA PRO A 295 16.90 -25.49 18.15
C PRO A 295 17.09 -24.37 19.20
N GLU A 296 18.04 -24.47 20.14
CA GLU A 296 18.20 -23.48 21.21
C GLU A 296 19.08 -22.26 20.85
N SER A 297 19.69 -22.21 19.66
CA SER A 297 20.60 -21.10 19.28
C SER A 297 19.95 -19.91 18.56
N TRP A 298 18.62 -19.88 18.43
CA TRP A 298 17.92 -18.78 17.76
C TRP A 298 17.59 -17.66 18.76
N THR A 299 18.40 -16.61 18.80
CA THR A 299 18.02 -15.33 19.42
C THR A 299 17.24 -14.48 18.42
N LYS A 300 16.12 -13.94 18.91
CA LYS A 300 15.17 -13.10 18.18
C LYS A 300 15.84 -11.94 17.45
N ALA A 301 15.52 -11.80 16.17
CA ALA A 301 15.33 -10.53 15.48
C ALA A 301 14.02 -10.65 14.71
#